data_AF-A0A9P9D1K9-F1
#
_entry.id   AF-A0A9P9D1K9-F1
#
_cell.length_a   1.000
_cell.length_b   1.000
_cell.length_c   1.000
_cell.angle_alpha   90.00
_cell.angle_beta   90.00
_cell.angle_gamma   90.00
#
_symmetry.space_group_name_H-M   'P 1'
#
loop_
_entity.id
_entity.type
_entity.pdbx_description
1 polymer ?
#
loop_
_entity_poly.entity_id
_entity_poly.type
_entity_poly.pdbx_seq_one_letter_code
_entity_poly.pdbx_strand_id
1 'polypeptide(L)'
;SYFGSKDMGVSHTLFRRFFWADNILWKEDIQGHRVTVVLASSDIVVNTKAIGAYLTGADDWILETSHWEDGVWKGNGLDVLWFQDLDHGQVFDTRRMRGRLVNIVRRFCVEG
;
A
#
# COMPACT_ATOMS: atom_id res chain seq x y z
N SER A 1 -14.54 16.33 1.15
CA SER A 1 -13.68 15.38 0.42
C SER A 1 -14.14 15.30 -1.04
N TYR A 2 -13.21 15.17 -1.98
CA TYR A 2 -13.52 14.92 -3.39
C TYR A 2 -13.72 13.41 -3.59
N PHE A 3 -14.90 12.98 -4.06
CA PHE A 3 -15.16 11.58 -4.38
C PHE A 3 -14.81 11.36 -5.85
N GLY A 4 -13.59 10.91 -6.13
CA GLY A 4 -13.04 10.86 -7.49
C GLY A 4 -13.83 9.99 -8.46
N SER A 5 -14.56 9.00 -7.96
CA SER A 5 -15.47 8.18 -8.76
C SER A 5 -16.76 8.90 -9.20
N LYS A 6 -16.98 10.17 -8.83
CA LYS A 6 -18.03 11.04 -9.42
C LYS A 6 -17.60 11.67 -10.74
N ASP A 7 -16.30 11.69 -11.04
CA ASP A 7 -15.85 12.08 -12.37
C ASP A 7 -16.31 11.03 -13.39
N MET A 8 -16.99 11.48 -14.45
CA MET A 8 -17.62 10.60 -15.44
C MET A 8 -16.60 9.67 -16.12
N GLY A 9 -15.37 10.14 -16.36
CA GLY A 9 -14.30 9.35 -16.96
C GLY A 9 -13.79 8.27 -16.00
N VAL A 10 -13.64 8.61 -14.72
CA VAL A 10 -13.26 7.66 -13.66
C VAL A 10 -14.35 6.62 -13.45
N SER A 11 -15.63 7.03 -13.32
CA SER A 11 -16.75 6.07 -13.13
C SER A 11 -16.86 5.10 -14.31
N HIS A 12 -16.77 5.61 -15.54
CA HIS A 12 -16.85 4.78 -16.74
C HIS A 12 -15.72 3.76 -16.80
N THR A 13 -14.49 4.19 -16.51
CA THR A 13 -13.32 3.31 -16.50
C THR A 13 -13.46 2.22 -15.45
N LEU A 14 -13.79 2.57 -14.20
CA LEU A 14 -13.94 1.60 -13.12
C LEU A 14 -15.08 0.59 -13.39
N PHE A 15 -16.16 1.01 -14.04
CA PHE A 15 -17.32 0.15 -14.28
C PHE A 15 -17.22 -0.74 -15.53
N ARG A 16 -16.55 -0.26 -16.60
CA ARG A 16 -16.55 -0.94 -17.91
C ARG A 16 -15.20 -1.45 -18.35
N ARG A 17 -14.10 -0.94 -17.80
CA ARG A 17 -12.75 -1.24 -18.28
C ARG A 17 -11.78 -1.72 -17.20
N PHE A 18 -12.16 -1.65 -15.93
CA PHE A 18 -11.34 -2.14 -14.84
C PHE A 18 -11.90 -3.47 -14.31
N PHE A 19 -11.17 -4.55 -14.56
CA PHE A 19 -11.48 -5.87 -14.03
C PHE A 19 -10.49 -6.19 -12.94
N TRP A 20 -10.97 -6.33 -11.70
CA TRP A 20 -10.13 -6.62 -10.54
C TRP A 20 -9.28 -7.87 -10.75
N ALA A 21 -9.84 -8.94 -11.32
CA ALA A 21 -9.11 -10.18 -11.59
C ALA A 21 -7.87 -10.00 -12.47
N ASP A 22 -7.88 -9.00 -13.36
CA ASP A 22 -6.76 -8.72 -14.27
C ASP A 22 -5.73 -7.74 -13.67
N ASN A 23 -6.03 -7.14 -12.51
CA ASN A 23 -5.24 -6.09 -11.87
C ASN A 23 -4.83 -6.45 -10.43
N ILE A 24 -4.88 -7.73 -10.08
CA ILE A 24 -4.44 -8.25 -8.79
C ILE A 24 -3.05 -8.86 -8.95
N LEU A 25 -2.18 -8.56 -7.99
CA LEU A 25 -0.93 -9.29 -7.76
C LEU A 25 -1.10 -10.13 -6.50
N TRP A 26 -0.73 -11.40 -6.58
CA TRP A 26 -0.60 -12.28 -5.42
C TRP A 26 0.77 -12.13 -4.79
N LYS A 27 0.93 -12.61 -3.55
CA LYS A 27 2.23 -12.58 -2.86
C LYS A 27 3.30 -13.30 -3.68
N GLU A 28 2.93 -14.37 -4.38
CA GLU A 28 3.80 -15.17 -5.23
C GLU A 28 4.27 -14.39 -6.46
N ASP A 29 3.45 -13.51 -7.03
CA ASP A 29 3.81 -12.73 -8.23
C ASP A 29 4.89 -11.69 -7.94
N ILE A 30 4.99 -11.23 -6.68
CA ILE A 30 5.99 -10.25 -6.25
C ILE A 30 7.22 -10.90 -5.60
N GLN A 31 7.23 -12.23 -5.43
CA GLN A 31 8.41 -12.93 -4.91
C GLN A 31 9.59 -12.80 -5.89
N GLY A 32 10.80 -12.70 -5.33
CA GLY A 32 12.03 -12.52 -6.11
C GLY A 32 12.22 -11.12 -6.70
N HIS A 33 11.24 -10.22 -6.52
CA HIS A 33 11.35 -8.83 -6.93
C HIS A 33 11.58 -7.94 -5.71
N ARG A 34 12.29 -6.84 -5.92
CA ARG A 34 12.35 -5.78 -4.91
C ARG A 34 11.04 -5.01 -4.95
N VAL A 35 10.26 -5.07 -3.87
CA VAL A 35 8.94 -4.44 -3.78
C VAL A 35 8.79 -3.73 -2.45
N THR A 36 8.15 -2.56 -2.48
CA THR A 36 7.66 -1.90 -1.27
C THR A 36 6.15 -1.74 -1.38
N VAL A 37 5.41 -2.29 -0.42
CA VAL A 37 3.97 -2.09 -0.29
C VAL A 37 3.72 -1.00 0.76
N VAL A 38 2.82 -0.07 0.46
CA VAL A 38 2.46 1.02 1.37
C VAL A 38 1.01 0.83 1.80
N LEU A 39 0.76 0.82 3.11
CA LEU A 39 -0.55 0.59 3.70
C LEU A 39 -0.93 1.75 4.63
N ALA A 40 -2.19 2.17 4.55
CA ALA A 40 -2.78 3.18 5.43
C ALA A 40 -3.68 2.47 6.46
N SER A 41 -3.47 2.71 7.76
CA SER A 41 -4.13 1.89 8.80
C SER A 41 -5.66 2.02 8.84
N SER A 42 -6.18 3.13 8.33
CA SER A 42 -7.59 3.52 8.39
C SER A 42 -8.20 3.63 7.00
N ASP A 43 -7.68 2.87 6.05
CA ASP A 43 -8.16 2.79 4.67
C ASP A 43 -9.64 2.34 4.60
N ILE A 44 -10.48 3.14 3.95
CA ILE A 44 -11.91 2.86 3.81
C ILE A 44 -12.26 1.86 2.71
N VAL A 45 -11.31 1.51 1.84
CA VAL A 45 -11.53 0.64 0.68
C VAL A 45 -11.12 -0.80 0.99
N VAL A 46 -10.02 -0.99 1.73
CA VAL A 46 -9.45 -2.32 2.01
C VAL A 46 -9.11 -2.53 3.47
N ASN A 47 -9.15 -3.79 3.93
CA ASN A 47 -8.66 -4.15 5.25
C ASN A 47 -7.12 -4.25 5.25
N THR A 48 -6.44 -3.14 5.52
CA THR A 48 -4.96 -3.09 5.49
C THR A 48 -4.29 -3.94 6.56
N LYS A 49 -4.96 -4.22 7.69
CA LYS A 49 -4.42 -5.14 8.71
C LYS A 49 -4.34 -6.57 8.19
N ALA A 50 -5.40 -7.05 7.54
CA ALA A 50 -5.41 -8.37 6.93
C ALA A 50 -4.37 -8.47 5.79
N ILE A 51 -4.26 -7.44 4.96
CA ILE A 51 -3.23 -7.38 3.91
C ILE A 51 -1.83 -7.40 4.51
N GLY A 52 -1.57 -6.59 5.55
CA GLY A 52 -0.29 -6.57 6.25
C GLY A 52 0.05 -7.95 6.82
N ALA A 53 -0.88 -8.60 7.51
CA ALA A 53 -0.68 -9.95 8.06
C ALA A 53 -0.36 -10.97 6.97
N TYR A 54 -1.12 -10.98 5.87
CA TYR A 54 -0.87 -11.83 4.70
C TYR A 54 0.53 -11.62 4.10
N LEU A 55 0.94 -10.36 3.92
CA LEU A 55 2.25 -10.02 3.36
C LEU A 55 3.40 -10.41 4.29
N THR A 56 3.29 -10.13 5.58
CA THR A 56 4.36 -10.40 6.57
C THR A 56 4.36 -11.83 7.09
N GLY A 57 3.31 -12.61 6.81
CA GLY A 57 3.13 -13.96 7.37
C GLY A 57 2.80 -13.95 8.87
N ALA A 58 2.19 -12.89 9.37
CA ALA A 58 1.68 -12.85 10.74
C ALA A 58 0.35 -13.62 10.82
N ASP A 59 0.01 -14.16 11.99
CA ASP A 59 -1.26 -14.85 12.19
C ASP A 59 -2.44 -13.93 11.83
N ASP A 60 -3.45 -14.51 11.15
CA ASP A 60 -4.49 -13.86 10.33
C ASP A 60 -5.29 -12.71 10.98
N TRP A 61 -5.11 -12.44 12.27
CA TRP A 61 -5.95 -11.50 13.03
C TRP A 61 -5.17 -10.51 13.91
N ILE A 62 -3.84 -10.65 14.06
CA ILE A 62 -3.04 -9.79 14.94
C ILE A 62 -1.79 -9.29 14.19
N LEU A 63 -1.98 -8.25 13.38
CA LEU A 63 -0.84 -7.48 12.88
C LEU A 63 -0.35 -6.51 13.98
N GLU A 64 0.74 -6.86 14.65
CA GLU A 64 1.41 -5.97 15.60
C GLU A 64 2.43 -5.08 14.88
N THR A 65 2.04 -3.84 14.60
CA THR A 65 2.90 -2.85 13.93
C THR A 65 3.78 -2.06 14.92
N SER A 66 3.59 -2.25 16.23
CA SER A 66 4.34 -1.57 17.31
C SER A 66 5.84 -1.81 17.23
N HIS A 67 6.26 -2.99 16.76
CA HIS A 67 7.66 -3.37 16.63
C HIS A 67 8.30 -2.89 15.32
N TRP A 68 7.56 -2.22 14.43
CA TRP A 68 8.06 -1.80 13.13
C TRP A 68 8.81 -0.47 13.28
N GLU A 69 10.12 -0.51 13.05
CA GLU A 69 10.97 0.67 13.12
C GLU A 69 10.53 1.70 12.06
N ASP A 70 10.21 2.91 12.51
CA ASP A 70 9.60 3.97 11.68
C ASP A 70 8.35 3.52 10.90
N GLY A 71 7.63 2.52 11.41
CA GLY A 71 6.47 1.93 10.73
C GLY A 71 6.84 1.12 9.49
N VAL A 72 8.08 0.62 9.37
CA VAL A 72 8.51 -0.23 8.27
C VAL A 72 8.78 -1.64 8.77
N TRP A 73 8.13 -2.61 8.15
CA TRP A 73 8.53 -4.01 8.21
C TRP A 73 9.45 -4.33 7.04
N LYS A 74 10.53 -5.05 7.29
CA LYS A 74 11.49 -5.47 6.26
C LYS A 74 11.57 -6.99 6.19
N GLY A 75 11.29 -7.52 5.01
CA GLY A 75 11.45 -8.93 4.67
C GLY A 75 12.58 -9.13 3.66
N ASN A 76 12.63 -10.34 3.09
CA ASN A 76 13.55 -10.63 2.00
C ASN A 76 12.96 -10.12 0.67
N GLY A 77 13.41 -8.95 0.21
CA GLY A 77 12.97 -8.33 -1.04
C GLY A 77 11.62 -7.58 -0.96
N LEU A 78 10.85 -7.78 0.11
CA LEU A 78 9.59 -7.09 0.38
C LEU A 78 9.72 -6.18 1.60
N ASP A 79 9.49 -4.89 1.42
CA ASP A 79 9.28 -3.93 2.52
C ASP A 79 7.78 -3.59 2.61
N VAL A 80 7.24 -3.51 3.83
CA VAL A 80 5.87 -3.03 4.07
C VAL A 80 5.96 -1.75 4.91
N LEU A 81 5.56 -0.63 4.31
CA LEU A 81 5.49 0.66 4.98
C LEU A 81 4.07 0.93 5.48
N TRP A 82 3.93 1.14 6.79
CA TRP A 82 2.69 1.45 7.47
C TRP A 82 2.57 2.94 7.79
N PHE A 83 1.44 3.53 7.39
CA PHE A 83 1.02 4.86 7.80
C PHE A 83 -0.11 4.75 8.81
N GLN A 84 0.20 5.13 10.04
CA GLN A 84 -0.77 5.17 11.12
C GLN A 84 -1.75 6.35 10.93
N ASP A 85 -3.02 6.10 11.22
CA ASP A 85 -4.15 7.03 11.23
C ASP A 85 -4.40 7.76 9.89
N LEU A 86 -3.99 7.13 8.78
CA LEU A 86 -4.29 7.62 7.43
C LEU A 86 -5.35 6.76 6.75
N ASP A 87 -6.21 7.43 5.99
CA ASP A 87 -7.12 6.85 5.00
C ASP A 87 -6.41 6.67 3.62
N HIS A 88 -7.05 5.94 2.71
CA HIS A 88 -6.58 5.47 1.40
C HIS A 88 -5.76 6.49 0.61
N GLY A 89 -6.21 7.75 0.57
CA GLY A 89 -5.55 8.81 -0.20
C GLY A 89 -4.69 9.77 0.61
N GLN A 90 -4.77 9.76 1.95
CA GLN A 90 -4.21 10.83 2.78
C GLN A 90 -2.68 10.84 2.82
N VAL A 91 -2.04 9.76 2.39
CA VAL A 91 -0.57 9.71 2.22
C VAL A 91 -0.07 10.81 1.26
N PHE A 92 -0.94 11.32 0.38
CA PHE A 92 -0.61 12.38 -0.56
C PHE A 92 -0.87 13.80 -0.04
N ASP A 93 -1.51 13.99 1.11
CA ASP A 93 -2.00 15.31 1.53
C ASP A 93 -0.86 16.26 1.96
N THR A 94 0.08 15.76 2.76
CA THR A 94 1.15 16.59 3.33
C THR A 94 2.50 16.37 2.64
N ARG A 95 3.33 17.42 2.61
CA ARG A 95 4.71 17.32 2.11
C ARG A 95 5.52 16.26 2.85
N ARG A 96 5.30 16.10 4.16
CA ARG A 96 5.98 15.11 4.99
C ARG A 96 5.62 13.69 4.56
N MET A 97 4.33 13.38 4.41
CA MET A 97 3.88 12.04 4.02
C MET A 97 4.30 11.71 2.57
N ARG A 98 4.09 12.65 1.63
CA ARG A 98 4.58 12.52 0.24
C ARG A 98 6.10 12.33 0.17
N GLY A 99 6.86 13.03 1.01
CA GLY A 99 8.31 12.91 1.06
C GLY A 99 8.78 11.49 1.38
N ARG A 100 8.04 10.75 2.23
CA ARG A 100 8.34 9.34 2.52
C ARG A 100 8.18 8.47 1.26
N LEU A 101 7.10 8.66 0.50
CA LEU A 101 6.89 7.96 -0.77
C LEU A 101 7.99 8.27 -1.79
N VAL A 102 8.36 9.54 -1.94
CA VAL A 102 9.45 9.96 -2.84
C VAL A 102 10.77 9.30 -2.45
N ASN A 103 11.06 9.19 -1.15
CA ASN A 103 12.27 8.53 -0.69
C ASN A 103 12.27 7.02 -0.93
N ILE A 104 11.10 6.36 -0.94
CA ILE A 104 11.00 4.96 -1.39
C ILE A 104 11.38 4.86 -2.86
N VAL A 105 10.71 5.64 -3.73
CA VAL A 105 10.96 5.60 -5.18
C VAL A 105 12.43 5.90 -5.51
N ARG A 106 13.03 6.91 -4.84
CA ARG A 106 14.45 7.23 -5.01
C ARG A 106 15.37 6.07 -4.68
N ARG A 107 15.10 5.30 -3.62
CA ARG A 107 15.90 4.12 -3.26
C ARG A 107 15.88 3.07 -4.37
N PHE A 108 14.71 2.83 -4.97
CA PHE A 108 14.59 1.93 -6.12
C PHE A 108 15.39 2.40 -7.35
N CYS A 109 15.50 3.71 -7.57
CA CYS A 109 16.26 4.24 -8.71
C CYS A 109 17.77 4.26 -8.50
N VAL A 110 18.25 4.32 -7.25
CA VAL A 110 19.68 4.41 -6.94
C VAL A 110 20.30 3.03 -6.74
N GLU A 111 19.52 2.07 -6.27
CA GLU A 111 19.98 0.71 -5.95
C GLU A 111 19.58 -0.34 -7.01
N GLY A 112 19.14 0.12 -8.18
CA GLY A 112 18.85 -0.70 -9.37
C GLY A 112 19.91 -0.48 -10.45
#